data_AF-A0A5A7RUJ7-F1
#
_entry.id   AF-A0A5A7RUJ7-F1
#
_cell.length_a   1.000
_cell.length_b   1.000
_cell.length_c   1.000
_cell.angle_alpha   90.00
_cell.angle_beta   90.00
_cell.angle_gamma   90.00
#
_symmetry.space_group_name_H-M   'P 1'
#
loop_
_entity.id
_entity.type
_entity.pdbx_description
1 polymer ?
#
loop_
_entity_poly.entity_id
_entity_poly.type
_entity_poly.pdbx_seq_one_letter_code
_entity_poly.pdbx_strand_id
1 'polypeptide(L)'
;MDRGVIPINKEYEIEYRYYDRDTNYKYFNRKFEIYLLQKKTLGRNYVLHIDNADTSKMTPSIYIASEGKKRFDFGITTLNWNDIKTKFAEYIVGELGEKQRENVKKAIGKLSSPKI
;
A
#
# COMPACT_ATOMS: atom_id res chain seq x y z
N MET A 1 10.29 14.23 -1.38
CA MET A 1 9.27 13.26 -0.91
C MET A 1 7.87 13.72 -1.31
N ASP A 2 7.02 12.82 -1.83
CA ASP A 2 5.61 13.05 -2.17
C ASP A 2 4.72 12.21 -1.23
N ARG A 3 3.64 12.79 -0.71
CA ARG A 3 2.78 12.12 0.28
C ARG A 3 1.36 12.66 0.22
N GLY A 4 0.39 11.83 0.59
CA GLY A 4 -0.99 12.25 0.65
C GLY A 4 -1.92 11.21 1.25
N VAL A 5 -3.20 11.57 1.33
CA VAL A 5 -4.25 10.74 1.90
C VAL A 5 -5.37 10.59 0.88
N ILE A 6 -5.82 9.35 0.68
CA ILE A 6 -6.93 9.00 -0.20
C ILE A 6 -8.04 8.39 0.67
N PRO A 7 -9.20 9.06 0.83
CA PRO A 7 -10.30 8.49 1.59
C PRO A 7 -10.90 7.28 0.85
N ILE A 8 -11.15 6.19 1.59
CA ILE A 8 -11.95 5.06 1.11
C ILE A 8 -13.42 5.32 1.44
N ASN A 9 -13.68 5.66 2.69
CA ASN A 9 -15.01 6.01 3.19
C ASN A 9 -14.91 6.91 4.45
N LYS A 10 -16.00 7.01 5.22
CA LYS A 10 -16.04 7.82 6.46
C LYS A 10 -15.11 7.30 7.55
N GLU A 11 -14.82 6.00 7.55
CA GLU A 11 -14.08 5.30 8.60
C GLU A 11 -12.64 4.95 8.20
N TYR A 12 -12.35 4.81 6.90
CA TYR A 12 -11.05 4.33 6.42
C TYR A 12 -10.43 5.26 5.37
N GLU A 13 -9.11 5.31 5.39
CA GLU A 13 -8.30 6.05 4.43
C GLU A 13 -6.98 5.33 4.13
N ILE A 14 -6.40 5.68 2.99
CA ILE A 14 -5.07 5.25 2.57
C ILE A 14 -4.13 6.43 2.71
N GLU A 15 -3.06 6.28 3.48
CA GLU A 15 -1.95 7.23 3.52
C GLU A 15 -0.80 6.69 2.67
N TYR A 16 -0.33 7.46 1.71
CA TYR A 16 0.82 7.08 0.89
C TYR A 16 2.00 8.02 1.11
N ARG A 17 3.19 7.44 1.01
CA ARG A 17 4.49 8.12 1.13
C ARG A 17 5.41 7.57 0.06
N TYR A 18 5.85 8.44 -0.82
CA TYR A 18 6.83 8.14 -1.86
C TYR A 18 8.10 8.97 -1.61
N TYR A 19 9.23 8.31 -1.40
CA TYR A 19 10.50 8.95 -1.05
C TYR A 19 11.16 9.61 -2.26
N ASP A 20 12.37 10.15 -2.17
CA ASP A 20 13.01 10.68 -3.38
C ASP A 20 13.48 9.55 -4.30
N ARG A 21 13.68 9.89 -5.57
CA ARG A 21 14.11 8.89 -6.56
C ARG A 21 15.54 8.45 -6.23
N ASP A 22 15.79 7.18 -6.47
CA ASP A 22 17.12 6.60 -6.39
C ASP A 22 17.33 5.69 -7.61
N THR A 23 18.29 6.10 -8.43
CA THR A 23 18.63 5.46 -9.72
C THR A 23 19.40 4.15 -9.55
N ASN A 24 19.85 3.82 -8.33
CA ASN A 24 20.54 2.56 -8.05
C ASN A 24 19.57 1.37 -8.07
N TYR A 25 18.26 1.61 -8.06
CA TYR A 25 17.24 0.55 -8.01
C TYR A 25 16.68 0.21 -9.38
N LYS A 26 16.69 -1.10 -9.70
CA LYS A 26 16.37 -1.64 -11.02
C LYS A 26 14.87 -1.65 -11.37
N TYR A 27 14.00 -1.76 -10.37
CA TYR A 27 12.56 -2.07 -10.60
C TYR A 27 11.64 -0.92 -10.20
N PHE A 28 11.72 -0.50 -8.95
CA PHE A 28 11.13 0.73 -8.45
C PHE A 28 12.27 1.70 -8.17
N ASN A 29 12.32 2.82 -8.89
CA ASN A 29 13.32 3.87 -8.68
C ASN A 29 12.96 4.79 -7.50
N ARG A 30 12.09 4.33 -6.60
CA ARG A 30 11.53 5.10 -5.49
C ARG A 30 11.09 4.16 -4.36
N LYS A 31 11.54 4.43 -3.14
CA LYS A 31 10.95 3.79 -1.95
C LYS A 31 9.51 4.30 -1.77
N PHE A 32 8.60 3.44 -1.36
CA PHE A 32 7.23 3.78 -1.03
C PHE A 32 6.73 3.05 0.21
N GLU A 33 5.79 3.68 0.91
CA GLU A 33 5.05 3.15 2.04
C GLU A 33 3.58 3.56 1.86
N ILE A 34 2.66 2.60 1.91
CA ILE A 34 1.23 2.85 1.72
C ILE A 34 0.46 2.13 2.82
N TYR A 35 -0.19 2.90 3.68
CA TYR A 35 -0.88 2.45 4.89
C TYR A 35 -2.39 2.51 4.70
N LEU A 36 -3.08 1.47 5.14
CA LEU A 36 -4.51 1.51 5.43
C LEU A 36 -4.69 1.90 6.90
N LEU A 37 -5.44 2.98 7.11
CA LEU A 37 -5.69 3.56 8.42
C LEU A 37 -7.19 3.66 8.68
N GLN A 38 -7.60 3.28 9.89
CA GLN A 38 -8.94 3.52 10.40
C GLN A 38 -8.98 4.85 11.17
N LYS A 39 -9.89 5.73 10.80
CA LYS A 39 -10.17 6.99 11.47
C LYS A 39 -10.82 6.73 12.82
N LYS A 40 -10.27 7.31 13.88
CA LYS A 40 -10.86 7.36 15.22
C LYS A 40 -10.99 8.83 15.63
N THR A 41 -11.86 9.11 16.59
CA THR A 41 -12.11 10.47 17.09
C THR A 41 -10.83 11.17 17.57
N LEU A 42 -9.88 10.42 18.14
CA LEU A 42 -8.64 10.95 18.73
C LEU A 42 -7.37 10.47 18.01
N GLY A 43 -7.49 9.94 16.79
CA GLY A 43 -6.30 9.49 16.06
C GLY A 43 -6.59 8.55 14.89
N ARG A 44 -5.56 7.80 14.49
CA ARG A 44 -5.65 6.79 13.44
C ARG A 44 -5.20 5.45 14.00
N ASN A 45 -5.97 4.41 13.74
CA ASN A 45 -5.55 3.05 14.02
C ASN A 45 -4.94 2.44 12.76
N TYR A 46 -3.77 1.80 12.92
CA TYR A 46 -3.09 1.10 11.83
C TYR A 46 -3.76 -0.25 11.57
N VAL A 47 -4.05 -0.56 10.30
CA VAL A 47 -4.70 -1.82 9.90
C VAL A 47 -3.75 -2.71 9.11
N LEU A 48 -3.20 -2.20 8.00
CA LEU A 48 -2.20 -2.90 7.20
C LEU A 48 -1.37 -1.90 6.40
N HIS A 49 -0.23 -2.31 5.87
CA HIS A 49 0.50 -1.53 4.87
C HIS A 49 1.18 -2.40 3.83
N ILE A 50 1.56 -1.75 2.73
CA ILE A 50 2.52 -2.26 1.76
C ILE A 50 3.69 -1.27 1.68
N ASP A 51 4.91 -1.79 1.72
CA ASP A 51 6.11 -1.02 1.46
C ASP A 51 7.08 -1.84 0.59
N ASN A 52 8.16 -1.20 0.13
CA ASN A 52 9.30 -1.87 -0.50
C ASN A 52 10.60 -1.62 0.28
N ALA A 53 10.52 -1.62 1.61
CA ALA A 53 11.62 -1.19 2.48
C ALA A 53 12.86 -2.12 2.48
N ASP A 54 12.74 -3.36 1.97
CA ASP A 54 13.90 -4.23 1.76
C ASP A 54 14.80 -3.64 0.66
N THR A 55 15.81 -2.89 1.07
CA THR A 55 16.74 -2.19 0.18
C THR A 55 17.59 -3.12 -0.68
N SER A 56 17.66 -4.42 -0.36
CA SER A 56 18.43 -5.38 -1.17
C SER A 56 17.71 -5.77 -2.46
N LYS A 57 16.37 -5.69 -2.47
CA LYS A 57 15.53 -6.15 -3.59
C LYS A 57 14.47 -5.14 -4.04
N MET A 58 14.16 -4.16 -3.20
CA MET A 58 13.01 -3.23 -3.31
C MET A 58 11.71 -3.95 -3.69
N THR A 59 11.58 -5.16 -3.17
CA THR A 59 10.44 -6.01 -3.40
C THR A 59 9.31 -5.55 -2.47
N PRO A 60 8.13 -5.24 -3.01
CA PRO A 60 7.00 -4.90 -2.17
C PRO A 60 6.62 -6.03 -1.22
N SER A 61 6.17 -5.68 -0.03
CA SER A 61 5.78 -6.62 1.02
C SER A 61 4.54 -6.09 1.73
N ILE A 62 3.59 -6.98 2.03
CA ILE A 62 2.35 -6.62 2.75
C ILE A 62 2.46 -7.10 4.20
N TYR A 63 2.08 -6.20 5.10
CA TYR A 63 2.09 -6.40 6.56
C TYR A 63 0.71 -6.07 7.12
N ILE A 64 0.19 -6.91 8.00
CA ILE A 64 -1.14 -6.74 8.61
C ILE A 64 -1.00 -6.59 10.13
N ALA A 65 -1.68 -5.59 10.70
CA ALA A 65 -1.59 -5.26 12.11
C ALA A 65 -2.05 -6.40 13.02
N SER A 66 -3.17 -7.04 12.67
CA SER A 66 -3.79 -8.12 13.45
C SER A 66 -2.89 -9.35 13.64
N GLU A 67 -1.91 -9.54 12.76
CA GLU A 67 -1.03 -10.70 12.76
C GLU A 67 0.39 -10.39 13.25
N GLY A 68 0.73 -9.11 13.38
CA GLY A 68 2.04 -8.64 13.81
C GLY A 68 3.21 -9.11 12.93
N LYS A 69 2.95 -9.64 11.73
CA LYS A 69 3.95 -10.26 10.84
C LYS A 69 3.69 -9.94 9.37
N LYS A 70 4.74 -10.12 8.57
CA LYS A 70 4.70 -10.08 7.11
C LYS A 70 3.83 -11.20 6.57
N ARG A 71 2.90 -10.87 5.67
CA ARG A 71 1.92 -11.80 5.11
C ARG A 71 2.23 -12.22 3.68
N PHE A 72 2.82 -11.33 2.90
CA PHE A 72 3.05 -11.59 1.48
C PHE A 72 4.29 -10.89 0.95
N ASP A 73 5.04 -11.62 0.13
CA ASP A 73 6.17 -11.16 -0.66
C ASP A 73 5.81 -11.15 -2.14
N PHE A 74 6.05 -10.04 -2.81
CA PHE A 74 5.93 -10.01 -4.27
C PHE A 74 7.17 -10.65 -4.92
N GLY A 75 6.99 -11.49 -5.92
CA GLY A 75 8.13 -11.99 -6.70
C GLY A 75 8.71 -10.88 -7.59
N ILE A 76 9.95 -11.05 -8.07
CA ILE A 76 10.54 -10.15 -9.10
C ILE A 76 9.65 -10.10 -10.35
N THR A 77 9.01 -11.22 -10.69
CA THR A 77 8.06 -11.33 -11.81
C THR A 77 6.77 -10.54 -11.58
N THR A 78 6.47 -10.16 -10.32
CA THR A 78 5.25 -9.45 -9.91
C THR A 78 5.50 -7.96 -9.69
N LEU A 79 6.63 -7.41 -10.15
CA LEU A 79 6.98 -5.98 -10.05
C LEU A 79 6.21 -5.10 -11.06
N ASN A 80 4.98 -5.51 -11.38
CA ASN A 80 4.00 -4.74 -12.11
C ASN A 80 3.11 -4.00 -11.11
N TRP A 81 3.10 -2.67 -11.20
CA TRP A 81 2.35 -1.82 -10.27
C TRP A 81 0.84 -2.12 -10.23
N ASN A 82 0.24 -2.49 -11.36
CA ASN A 82 -1.18 -2.83 -11.40
C ASN A 82 -1.49 -4.14 -10.69
N ASP A 83 -0.62 -5.14 -10.81
CA ASP A 83 -0.77 -6.43 -10.12
C ASP A 83 -0.58 -6.23 -8.61
N ILE A 84 0.40 -5.40 -8.22
CA ILE A 84 0.64 -5.02 -6.82
C ILE A 84 -0.59 -4.32 -6.23
N LYS A 85 -1.13 -3.30 -6.93
CA LYS A 85 -2.36 -2.61 -6.52
C LYS A 85 -3.53 -3.58 -6.37
N THR A 86 -3.71 -4.49 -7.33
CA THR A 86 -4.80 -5.47 -7.31
C THR A 86 -4.67 -6.38 -6.10
N LYS A 87 -3.49 -6.95 -5.87
CA LYS A 87 -3.25 -7.83 -4.72
C LYS A 87 -3.42 -7.08 -3.39
N PHE A 88 -2.90 -5.87 -3.29
CA PHE A 88 -3.07 -5.03 -2.11
C PHE A 88 -4.54 -4.69 -1.84
N ALA A 89 -5.32 -4.41 -2.89
CA ALA A 89 -6.76 -4.20 -2.77
C ALA A 89 -7.48 -5.43 -2.20
N GLU A 90 -7.13 -6.65 -2.63
CA GLU A 90 -7.73 -7.87 -2.06
C GLU A 90 -7.46 -8.01 -0.56
N TYR A 91 -6.24 -7.68 -0.09
CA TYR A 91 -5.95 -7.68 1.36
C TYR A 91 -6.77 -6.62 2.12
N ILE A 92 -6.90 -5.41 1.56
CA ILE A 92 -7.74 -4.38 2.15
C ILE A 92 -9.21 -4.82 2.21
N VAL A 93 -9.72 -5.45 1.14
CA VAL A 93 -11.10 -5.98 1.12
C VAL A 93 -11.27 -7.11 2.14
N GLY A 94 -10.25 -7.94 2.34
CA GLY A 94 -10.24 -8.94 3.41
C GLY A 94 -10.44 -8.34 4.80
N GLU A 95 -9.79 -7.20 5.10
CA GLU A 95 -9.93 -6.51 6.38
C GLU A 95 -11.22 -5.68 6.50
N LEU A 96 -11.70 -5.08 5.41
CA LEU A 96 -12.85 -4.15 5.42
C LEU A 96 -14.20 -4.83 5.11
N GLY A 97 -14.14 -6.03 4.55
CA GLY A 97 -15.29 -6.78 4.04
C GLY A 97 -15.67 -6.43 2.60
N GLU A 98 -16.28 -7.41 1.93
CA GLU A 98 -16.64 -7.36 0.50
C GLU A 98 -17.52 -6.18 0.09
N LYS A 99 -18.35 -5.67 1.01
CA LYS A 99 -19.20 -4.49 0.76
C LYS A 99 -18.39 -3.23 0.42
N GLN A 100 -17.10 -3.19 0.78
CA GLN A 100 -16.22 -2.04 0.52
C GLN A 100 -15.41 -2.18 -0.78
N ARG A 101 -15.49 -3.30 -1.51
CA ARG A 101 -14.67 -3.61 -2.69
C ARG A 101 -14.59 -2.47 -3.70
N GLU A 102 -15.72 -1.89 -4.08
CA GLU A 102 -15.75 -0.79 -5.04
C GLU A 102 -15.09 0.50 -4.51
N ASN A 103 -15.26 0.80 -3.23
CA ASN A 103 -14.61 1.96 -2.60
C ASN A 103 -13.09 1.78 -2.54
N VAL A 104 -12.64 0.57 -2.17
CA VAL A 104 -11.23 0.19 -2.13
C VAL A 104 -10.61 0.30 -3.52
N LYS A 105 -11.26 -0.27 -4.54
CA LYS A 105 -10.80 -0.22 -5.94
C LYS A 105 -10.64 1.22 -6.43
N LYS A 106 -11.61 2.08 -6.15
CA LYS A 106 -11.55 3.52 -6.49
C LYS A 106 -10.41 4.24 -5.77
N ALA A 107 -10.18 3.95 -4.49
CA ALA A 107 -9.10 4.56 -3.71
C ALA A 107 -7.72 4.11 -4.21
N ILE A 108 -7.51 2.81 -4.36
CA ILE A 108 -6.27 2.21 -4.86
C ILE A 108 -5.96 2.66 -6.29
N GLY A 109 -6.98 2.83 -7.13
CA GLY A 109 -6.82 3.34 -8.51
C GLY A 109 -6.16 4.73 -8.59
N LYS A 110 -6.25 5.54 -7.53
CA LYS A 110 -5.64 6.87 -7.46
C LYS A 110 -4.16 6.85 -7.08
N LEU A 111 -3.61 5.71 -6.66
CA LEU A 111 -2.20 5.58 -6.32
C LEU A 111 -1.34 5.65 -7.58
N SER A 112 -0.40 6.58 -7.59
CA SER A 112 0.60 6.72 -8.64
C SER A 112 1.61 5.56 -8.58
N SER A 113 2.21 5.27 -9.73
CA SER A 113 3.29 4.29 -9.82
C SER A 113 4.54 4.85 -9.16
N PRO A 114 5.22 4.09 -8.27
CA PRO A 114 6.53 4.45 -7.76
C PRO A 114 7.63 4.31 -8.81
N LYS A 115 7.34 3.70 -9.97
CA LYS A 115 8.19 3.70 -11.17
C LYS A 115 7.81 4.92 -12.02
N ILE A 116 8.68 5.93 -12.04
CA ILE A 116 8.53 7.15 -12.85
C ILE A 116 9.58 7.19 -13.94
#